data_AF-W1IXW6-F1
#
_entry.id   AF-W1IXW6-F1
#
_cell.length_a   1.000
_cell.length_b   1.000
_cell.length_c   1.000
_cell.angle_alpha   90.00
_cell.angle_beta   90.00
_cell.angle_gamma   90.00
#
_symmetry.space_group_name_H-M   'P 1'
#
loop_
_entity.id
_entity.type
_entity.pdbx_description
1 polymer ?
#
loop_
_entity_poly.entity_id
_entity_poly.type
_entity_poly.pdbx_seq_one_letter_code
_entity_poly.pdbx_strand_id
1 'polypeptide(L)'
;MIKRLMVCVFITLLIGCSYSPEREDRGRYIADHSHRYSTNQNIDSVRFLVLHYTALNDQRSLRALTGGKVSAHYLIPSQPKYKNQEPIIFQLVPESQRAWHAGKSEWNGYQNLNHGSIGIEIVNCGFKRQFIKTEWCLYHPSQIDAVIRLAKDIIQRYQIKAVNIVGHSDIAPLRKQDPGPVFPWQLLYEQGIGAWPDDVTVNRHLAGRAPDMPATVASIQKVLSLYGYNIPQTGLLDNATRQTIQAFQMHFRPSNISGMPDAETEAIALALLEKYQNVQ
;
A
#
# COMPACT_ATOMS: atom_id res chain seq x y z
N MET A 1 69.90 -30.15 -28.38
CA MET A 1 68.56 -29.90 -28.95
C MET A 1 67.51 -30.01 -27.85
N ILE A 2 67.07 -28.89 -27.26
CA ILE A 2 65.92 -28.86 -26.35
C ILE A 2 65.11 -27.60 -26.71
N LYS A 3 63.94 -27.78 -27.35
CA LYS A 3 62.98 -26.70 -27.59
C LYS A 3 61.96 -26.74 -26.46
N ARG A 4 61.91 -25.70 -25.62
CA ARG A 4 60.86 -25.49 -24.62
C ARG A 4 59.61 -24.96 -25.35
N LEU A 5 58.52 -25.72 -25.30
CA LEU A 5 57.22 -25.31 -25.79
C LEU A 5 56.51 -24.54 -24.67
N MET A 6 56.30 -23.24 -24.86
CA MET A 6 55.60 -22.38 -23.92
C MET A 6 54.12 -22.40 -24.29
N VAL A 7 53.29 -23.05 -23.48
CA VAL A 7 51.83 -23.08 -23.65
C VAL A 7 51.26 -21.87 -22.91
N CYS A 8 50.80 -20.87 -23.66
CA CYS A 8 50.03 -19.75 -23.13
C CYS A 8 48.56 -20.19 -22.95
N VAL A 9 48.12 -20.32 -21.70
CA VAL A 9 46.70 -20.50 -21.35
C VAL A 9 46.04 -19.13 -21.38
N PHE A 10 45.17 -18.90 -22.38
CA PHE A 10 44.30 -17.73 -22.42
C PHE A 10 43.14 -17.95 -21.45
N ILE A 11 43.17 -17.26 -20.30
CA ILE A 11 42.04 -17.14 -19.39
C ILE A 11 41.12 -16.04 -19.94
N THR A 12 40.05 -16.44 -20.62
CA THR A 12 38.97 -15.54 -21.00
C THR A 12 38.11 -15.22 -19.76
N LEU A 13 38.33 -14.05 -19.17
CA LEU A 13 37.44 -13.45 -18.18
C LEU A 13 36.14 -13.00 -18.88
N LEU A 14 35.06 -13.78 -18.72
CA LEU A 14 33.71 -13.36 -19.08
C LEU A 14 33.23 -12.33 -18.06
N ILE A 15 33.49 -11.05 -18.34
CA ILE A 15 32.85 -9.94 -17.63
C ILE A 15 31.43 -9.79 -18.20
N GLY A 16 30.47 -10.50 -17.62
CA GLY A 16 29.06 -10.34 -17.93
C GLY A 16 28.54 -9.02 -17.37
N CYS A 17 28.67 -7.91 -18.10
CA CYS A 17 27.91 -6.70 -17.81
C CYS A 17 26.43 -6.99 -18.07
N SER A 18 25.65 -7.22 -17.02
CA SER A 18 24.20 -7.37 -17.14
C SER A 18 23.58 -6.02 -17.50
N TYR A 19 23.39 -5.75 -18.79
CA TYR A 19 22.63 -4.58 -19.25
C TYR A 19 21.16 -4.76 -18.88
N SER A 20 20.68 -3.99 -17.90
CA SER A 20 19.25 -3.84 -17.65
C SER A 20 18.73 -2.72 -18.54
N PRO A 21 17.68 -2.94 -19.34
CA PRO A 21 17.10 -1.86 -20.14
C PRO A 21 16.54 -0.77 -19.21
N GLU A 22 16.64 0.49 -19.63
CA GLU A 22 16.09 1.64 -18.89
C GLU A 22 14.57 1.54 -18.73
N ARG A 23 13.89 0.89 -19.68
CA ARG A 23 12.48 0.56 -19.62
C ARG A 23 12.24 -0.91 -19.86
N GLU A 24 11.43 -1.51 -19.03
CA GLU A 24 11.07 -2.92 -19.07
C GLU A 24 9.56 -3.05 -19.23
N ASP A 25 9.14 -3.71 -20.31
CA ASP A 25 7.74 -4.05 -20.54
C ASP A 25 7.35 -5.25 -19.65
N ARG A 26 6.36 -5.06 -18.78
CA ARG A 26 5.83 -6.08 -17.86
C ARG A 26 4.49 -6.65 -18.36
N GLY A 27 4.11 -6.37 -19.60
CA GLY A 27 2.88 -6.81 -20.28
C GLY A 27 1.58 -6.13 -19.83
N ARG A 28 1.61 -5.39 -18.72
CA ARG A 28 0.47 -4.58 -18.22
C ARG A 28 0.82 -3.11 -18.04
N TYR A 29 2.10 -2.83 -17.86
CA TYR A 29 2.70 -1.53 -17.62
C TYR A 29 4.18 -1.58 -18.06
N ILE A 30 4.78 -0.42 -18.24
CA ILE A 30 6.20 -0.30 -18.52
C ILE A 30 6.89 0.22 -17.24
N ALA A 31 7.80 -0.58 -16.69
CA ALA A 31 8.64 -0.16 -15.57
C ALA A 31 9.80 0.71 -16.09
N ASP A 32 9.86 1.95 -15.64
CA ASP A 32 10.94 2.89 -15.93
C ASP A 32 11.96 2.88 -14.78
N HIS A 33 13.20 2.52 -15.12
CA HIS A 33 14.32 2.29 -14.23
C HIS A 33 15.33 3.45 -14.23
N SER A 34 15.04 4.55 -14.92
CA SER A 34 15.94 5.72 -15.09
C SER A 34 16.36 6.40 -13.77
N HIS A 35 15.62 6.15 -12.68
CA HIS A 35 15.82 6.77 -11.37
C HIS A 35 16.02 5.76 -10.23
N ARG A 36 16.69 4.64 -10.51
CA ARG A 36 16.95 3.60 -9.52
C ARG A 36 17.69 4.13 -8.28
N TYR A 37 17.28 3.62 -7.13
CA TYR A 37 17.86 3.78 -5.81
C TYR A 37 18.09 2.38 -5.22
N SER A 38 19.33 2.08 -4.83
CA SER A 38 19.67 0.81 -4.18
C SER A 38 19.81 1.04 -2.68
N THR A 39 19.15 0.21 -1.87
CA THR A 39 19.29 0.25 -0.41
C THR A 39 20.35 -0.72 0.10
N ASN A 40 20.78 -1.68 -0.73
CA ASN A 40 21.68 -2.78 -0.38
C ASN A 40 21.18 -3.62 0.81
N GLN A 41 19.88 -3.57 1.11
CA GLN A 41 19.22 -4.39 2.11
C GLN A 41 18.24 -5.30 1.41
N ASN A 42 18.32 -6.60 1.64
CA ASN A 42 17.38 -7.54 1.05
C ASN A 42 16.01 -7.45 1.74
N ILE A 43 14.96 -7.67 0.96
CA ILE A 43 13.63 -7.94 1.51
C ILE A 43 13.59 -9.39 2.01
N ASP A 44 12.85 -9.66 3.08
CA ASP A 44 12.83 -11.00 3.68
C ASP A 44 11.89 -11.92 2.88
N SER A 45 10.64 -11.47 2.71
CA SER A 45 9.62 -12.12 1.88
C SER A 45 8.46 -11.15 1.64
N VAL A 46 8.09 -10.91 0.39
CA VAL A 46 6.97 -10.02 0.06
C VAL A 46 5.66 -10.70 0.47
N ARG A 47 4.90 -10.04 1.34
CA ARG A 47 3.60 -10.47 1.88
C ARG A 47 2.55 -9.37 1.85
N PHE A 48 2.99 -8.12 1.79
CA PHE A 48 2.12 -6.95 1.87
C PHE A 48 2.33 -6.03 0.68
N LEU A 49 1.27 -5.31 0.32
CA LEU A 49 1.32 -4.17 -0.58
C LEU A 49 0.80 -2.96 0.18
N VAL A 50 1.62 -1.91 0.31
CA VAL A 50 1.26 -0.69 1.04
C VAL A 50 1.16 0.48 0.07
N LEU A 51 -0.01 1.14 0.07
CA LEU A 51 -0.29 2.31 -0.76
C LEU A 51 -0.12 3.61 0.02
N HIS A 52 0.50 4.59 -0.64
CA HIS A 52 0.86 5.89 -0.08
C HIS A 52 0.43 7.01 -1.04
N TYR A 53 0.34 8.24 -0.52
CA TYR A 53 0.49 9.44 -1.33
C TYR A 53 1.76 10.17 -0.93
N THR A 54 2.30 10.97 -1.85
CA THR A 54 3.56 11.69 -1.59
C THR A 54 3.39 13.02 -0.86
N ALA A 55 2.22 13.67 -0.96
CA ALA A 55 1.99 15.06 -0.53
C ALA A 55 2.95 16.08 -1.19
N LEU A 56 3.48 15.72 -2.35
CA LEU A 56 4.47 16.48 -3.12
C LEU A 56 4.06 16.48 -4.60
N ASN A 57 4.70 17.33 -5.41
CA ASN A 57 4.60 17.25 -6.87
C ASN A 57 5.57 16.19 -7.43
N ASP A 58 5.50 15.90 -8.72
CA ASP A 58 6.30 14.83 -9.36
C ASP A 58 7.80 14.99 -9.11
N GLN A 59 8.36 16.16 -9.39
CA GLN A 59 9.79 16.42 -9.26
C GLN A 59 10.28 16.28 -7.81
N ARG A 60 9.51 16.81 -6.85
CA ARG A 60 9.86 16.73 -5.42
C ARG A 60 9.69 15.31 -4.88
N SER A 61 8.67 14.58 -5.33
CA SER A 61 8.43 13.18 -4.95
C SER A 61 9.61 12.31 -5.39
N LEU A 62 9.99 12.41 -6.67
CA LEU A 62 11.10 11.66 -7.24
C LEU A 62 12.41 11.95 -6.50
N ARG A 63 12.72 13.24 -6.25
CA ARG A 63 13.90 13.65 -5.48
C ARG A 63 13.88 13.11 -4.04
N ALA A 64 12.73 13.16 -3.36
CA ALA A 64 12.63 12.70 -1.98
C ALA A 64 12.87 11.18 -1.87
N LEU A 65 12.27 10.41 -2.78
CA LEU A 65 12.32 8.94 -2.78
C LEU A 65 13.63 8.35 -3.32
N THR A 66 14.47 9.18 -3.94
CA THR A 66 15.82 8.81 -4.40
C THR A 66 16.94 9.48 -3.58
N GLY A 67 16.59 10.39 -2.65
CA GLY A 67 17.53 11.17 -1.84
C GLY A 67 18.02 10.50 -0.55
N GLY A 68 17.61 9.26 -0.29
CA GLY A 68 18.22 8.38 0.72
C GLY A 68 17.70 8.47 2.16
N LYS A 69 16.65 9.23 2.45
CA LYS A 69 16.00 9.24 3.79
C LYS A 69 14.73 8.38 3.85
N VAL A 70 14.00 8.35 2.75
CA VAL A 70 12.81 7.53 2.51
C VAL A 70 12.88 7.02 1.08
N SER A 71 12.22 5.92 0.79
CA SER A 71 12.16 5.34 -0.55
C SER A 71 10.92 4.47 -0.70
N ALA A 72 10.50 4.23 -1.93
CA ALA A 72 9.43 3.32 -2.28
C ALA A 72 9.87 2.44 -3.45
N HIS A 73 9.22 1.31 -3.64
CA HIS A 73 9.51 0.44 -4.77
C HIS A 73 9.04 1.06 -6.07
N TYR A 74 7.85 1.67 -6.03
CA TYR A 74 7.22 2.29 -7.19
C TYR A 74 6.77 3.71 -6.90
N LEU A 75 6.84 4.56 -7.92
CA LEU A 75 6.26 5.91 -7.93
C LEU A 75 5.35 6.07 -9.15
N ILE A 76 4.09 6.40 -8.91
CA ILE A 76 3.10 6.72 -9.95
C ILE A 76 2.98 8.25 -10.04
N PRO A 77 3.40 8.86 -11.17
CA PRO A 77 3.32 10.30 -11.37
C PRO A 77 1.89 10.84 -11.28
N SER A 78 1.74 12.17 -11.16
CA SER A 78 0.44 12.84 -11.12
C SER A 78 -0.36 12.63 -12.41
N GLN A 79 0.36 12.54 -13.53
CA GLN A 79 -0.15 12.17 -14.84
C GLN A 79 0.81 11.15 -15.48
N PRO A 80 0.61 9.85 -15.25
CA PRO A 80 1.43 8.81 -15.86
C PRO A 80 1.35 8.91 -17.39
N LYS A 81 2.50 8.82 -18.06
CA LYS A 81 2.56 8.73 -19.52
C LYS A 81 2.18 7.33 -19.96
N TYR A 82 1.61 7.21 -21.15
CA TYR A 82 1.26 5.92 -21.74
C TYR A 82 2.05 5.69 -23.02
N LYS A 83 2.42 4.43 -23.26
CA LYS A 83 2.95 3.95 -24.54
C LYS A 83 2.22 2.67 -24.86
N ASN A 84 1.67 2.54 -26.07
CA ASN A 84 0.89 1.36 -26.48
C ASN A 84 -0.24 0.99 -25.50
N GLN A 85 -0.94 2.00 -24.93
CA GLN A 85 -1.99 1.83 -23.91
C GLN A 85 -1.52 1.26 -22.56
N GLU A 86 -0.21 1.22 -22.33
CA GLU A 86 0.38 0.81 -21.06
C GLU A 86 0.95 2.02 -20.32
N PRO A 87 0.63 2.19 -19.03
CA PRO A 87 1.20 3.26 -18.23
C PRO A 87 2.69 3.01 -17.99
N ILE A 88 3.47 4.09 -18.04
CA ILE A 88 4.87 4.11 -17.65
C ILE A 88 4.94 4.48 -16.17
N ILE A 89 5.52 3.59 -15.36
CA ILE A 89 5.60 3.71 -13.90
C ILE A 89 7.06 3.63 -13.48
N PHE A 90 7.51 4.51 -12.59
CA PHE A 90 8.88 4.46 -12.10
C PHE A 90 9.05 3.32 -11.10
N GLN A 91 10.03 2.44 -11.34
CA GLN A 91 10.52 1.49 -10.34
C GLN A 91 11.80 2.04 -9.73
N LEU A 92 11.70 2.55 -8.51
CA LEU A 92 12.81 3.21 -7.83
C LEU A 92 13.68 2.21 -7.07
N VAL A 93 13.09 1.25 -6.38
CA VAL A 93 13.83 0.20 -5.64
C VAL A 93 13.47 -1.17 -6.22
N PRO A 94 14.46 -2.04 -6.52
CA PRO A 94 14.18 -3.41 -6.91
C PRO A 94 13.34 -4.13 -5.85
N GLU A 95 12.34 -4.91 -6.24
CA GLU A 95 11.45 -5.58 -5.28
C GLU A 95 12.15 -6.63 -4.41
N SER A 96 13.35 -7.10 -4.81
CA SER A 96 14.21 -7.95 -3.99
C SER A 96 14.94 -7.20 -2.87
N GLN A 97 14.90 -5.88 -2.90
CA GLN A 97 15.50 -5.00 -1.90
C GLN A 97 14.42 -4.33 -1.07
N ARG A 98 14.79 -3.97 0.15
CA ARG A 98 13.94 -3.27 1.10
C ARG A 98 13.92 -1.78 0.80
N ALA A 99 12.77 -1.22 0.43
CA ALA A 99 12.53 0.22 0.45
C ALA A 99 12.13 0.72 1.86
N TRP A 100 12.24 2.04 2.09
CA TRP A 100 11.95 2.69 3.38
C TRP A 100 10.70 3.56 3.30
N HIS A 101 9.53 2.93 3.26
CA HIS A 101 8.24 3.60 3.06
C HIS A 101 7.30 3.50 4.28
N ALA A 102 7.21 2.36 4.95
CA ALA A 102 6.27 2.11 6.05
C ALA A 102 6.74 2.72 7.39
N GLY A 103 8.05 2.67 7.67
CA GLY A 103 8.60 3.08 8.97
C GLY A 103 8.03 2.24 10.14
N LYS A 104 7.86 2.85 11.32
CA LYS A 104 7.20 2.19 12.47
C LYS A 104 5.75 1.85 12.10
N SER A 105 5.49 0.57 11.93
CA SER A 105 4.25 0.03 11.37
C SER A 105 3.94 -1.35 11.95
N GLU A 106 2.66 -1.69 12.01
CA GLU A 106 2.17 -2.99 12.44
C GLU A 106 0.87 -3.37 11.72
N TRP A 107 0.75 -4.63 11.29
CA TRP A 107 -0.47 -5.18 10.69
C TRP A 107 -0.57 -6.68 10.96
N ASN A 108 -1.69 -7.11 11.52
CA ASN A 108 -1.98 -8.52 11.82
C ASN A 108 -0.83 -9.21 12.57
N GLY A 109 -0.30 -8.53 13.60
CA GLY A 109 0.83 -8.99 14.42
C GLY A 109 2.22 -8.86 13.79
N TYR A 110 2.33 -8.53 12.50
CA TYR A 110 3.61 -8.26 11.85
C TYR A 110 4.04 -6.83 12.11
N GLN A 111 5.26 -6.63 12.60
CA GLN A 111 5.86 -5.31 12.82
C GLN A 111 6.89 -4.98 11.76
N ASN A 112 7.20 -3.69 11.58
CA ASN A 112 8.23 -3.19 10.67
C ASN A 112 8.03 -3.64 9.21
N LEU A 113 6.86 -3.30 8.64
CA LEU A 113 6.40 -3.87 7.37
C LEU A 113 7.35 -3.68 6.19
N ASN A 114 8.27 -2.69 6.22
CA ASN A 114 9.35 -2.56 5.23
C ASN A 114 10.06 -3.91 4.93
N HIS A 115 10.18 -4.81 5.92
CA HIS A 115 10.82 -6.11 5.76
C HIS A 115 10.12 -7.08 4.79
N GLY A 116 8.82 -6.89 4.55
CA GLY A 116 8.00 -7.81 3.75
C GLY A 116 6.93 -7.12 2.93
N SER A 117 7.08 -5.84 2.62
CA SER A 117 6.11 -5.08 1.84
C SER A 117 6.70 -4.46 0.60
N ILE A 118 5.93 -4.47 -0.49
CA ILE A 118 6.12 -3.56 -1.60
C ILE A 118 5.37 -2.25 -1.31
N GLY A 119 5.97 -1.13 -1.68
CA GLY A 119 5.47 0.22 -1.40
C GLY A 119 5.24 0.96 -2.70
N ILE A 120 4.01 1.44 -2.91
CA ILE A 120 3.63 2.25 -4.06
C ILE A 120 3.31 3.66 -3.57
N GLU A 121 4.11 4.63 -4.01
CA GLU A 121 3.88 6.05 -3.80
C GLU A 121 3.10 6.63 -4.99
N ILE A 122 2.01 7.34 -4.71
CA ILE A 122 1.19 7.98 -5.73
C ILE A 122 1.31 9.50 -5.56
N VAL A 123 1.72 10.21 -6.61
CA VAL A 123 1.87 11.67 -6.55
C VAL A 123 0.48 12.30 -6.41
N ASN A 124 0.17 12.75 -5.21
CA ASN A 124 -1.08 13.38 -4.86
C ASN A 124 -0.82 14.37 -3.70
N CYS A 125 -1.53 15.50 -3.66
CA CYS A 125 -1.29 16.52 -2.65
C CYS A 125 -1.82 16.18 -1.24
N GLY A 126 -2.44 15.02 -1.06
CA GLY A 126 -3.00 14.59 0.22
C GLY A 126 -4.23 15.41 0.58
N PHE A 127 -4.12 16.22 1.63
CA PHE A 127 -5.22 17.08 2.06
C PHE A 127 -4.74 18.49 2.45
N LYS A 128 -5.68 19.44 2.39
CA LYS A 128 -5.54 20.78 2.97
C LYS A 128 -6.57 20.94 4.08
N ARG A 129 -6.09 21.22 5.30
CA ARG A 129 -6.96 21.60 6.41
C ARG A 129 -7.28 23.08 6.30
N GLN A 130 -8.56 23.38 6.13
CA GLN A 130 -9.10 24.73 6.30
C GLN A 130 -9.75 24.83 7.68
N PHE A 131 -10.15 26.03 8.09
CA PHE A 131 -10.74 26.27 9.41
C PHE A 131 -11.97 25.40 9.72
N ILE A 132 -12.80 25.09 8.72
CA ILE A 132 -14.10 24.42 8.92
C ILE A 132 -14.13 23.02 8.27
N LYS A 133 -13.26 22.75 7.29
CA LYS A 133 -13.28 21.51 6.52
C LYS A 133 -11.88 21.07 6.10
N THR A 134 -11.75 19.76 5.91
CA THR A 134 -10.57 19.17 5.25
C THR A 134 -10.94 18.87 3.80
N GLU A 135 -10.14 19.38 2.86
CA GLU A 135 -10.29 19.09 1.43
C GLU A 135 -9.22 18.07 1.02
N TRP A 136 -9.65 16.99 0.39
CA TRP A 136 -8.79 15.93 -0.09
C TRP A 136 -8.55 16.06 -1.59
N CYS A 137 -7.30 15.87 -2.00
CA CYS A 137 -6.92 15.90 -3.41
C CYS A 137 -7.36 14.61 -4.10
N LEU A 138 -8.22 14.72 -5.12
CA LEU A 138 -8.66 13.56 -5.90
C LEU A 138 -7.50 12.95 -6.70
N TYR A 139 -7.53 11.63 -6.88
CA TYR A 139 -6.62 10.92 -7.75
C TYR A 139 -7.11 11.00 -9.19
N HIS A 140 -6.19 11.24 -10.13
CA HIS A 140 -6.55 11.26 -11.54
C HIS A 140 -6.86 9.82 -12.02
N PRO A 141 -7.87 9.58 -12.89
CA PRO A 141 -8.21 8.23 -13.34
C PRO A 141 -7.05 7.43 -13.93
N SER A 142 -6.12 8.09 -14.64
CA SER A 142 -4.92 7.43 -15.17
C SER A 142 -3.93 6.97 -14.09
N GLN A 143 -3.90 7.61 -12.92
CA GLN A 143 -3.13 7.10 -11.79
C GLN A 143 -3.76 5.82 -11.26
N ILE A 144 -5.09 5.79 -11.16
CA ILE A 144 -5.82 4.62 -10.66
C ILE A 144 -5.69 3.43 -11.60
N ASP A 145 -5.77 3.64 -12.93
CA ASP A 145 -5.48 2.58 -13.91
C ASP A 145 -4.04 2.05 -13.77
N ALA A 146 -3.06 2.94 -13.60
CA ALA A 146 -1.66 2.54 -13.35
C ALA A 146 -1.50 1.73 -12.05
N VAL A 147 -2.16 2.15 -10.97
CA VAL A 147 -2.18 1.39 -9.70
C VAL A 147 -2.79 0.02 -9.92
N ILE A 148 -3.94 -0.08 -10.59
CA ILE A 148 -4.64 -1.36 -10.82
C ILE A 148 -3.75 -2.33 -11.59
N ARG A 149 -3.11 -1.87 -12.68
CA ARG A 149 -2.23 -2.70 -13.52
C ARG A 149 -1.00 -3.19 -12.77
N LEU A 150 -0.35 -2.29 -12.03
CA LEU A 150 0.82 -2.61 -11.22
C LEU A 150 0.48 -3.55 -10.06
N ALA A 151 -0.58 -3.24 -9.30
CA ALA A 151 -0.98 -4.02 -8.15
C ALA A 151 -1.38 -5.45 -8.55
N LYS A 152 -2.14 -5.64 -9.64
CA LYS A 152 -2.48 -6.98 -10.16
C LYS A 152 -1.24 -7.83 -10.44
N ASP A 153 -0.23 -7.23 -11.07
CA ASP A 153 1.02 -7.91 -11.37
C ASP A 153 1.78 -8.29 -10.08
N ILE A 154 1.96 -7.36 -9.14
CA ILE A 154 2.62 -7.63 -7.84
C ILE A 154 1.87 -8.72 -7.06
N ILE A 155 0.54 -8.63 -6.98
CA ILE A 155 -0.31 -9.59 -6.26
C ILE A 155 -0.17 -10.97 -6.87
N GLN A 156 -0.21 -11.09 -8.19
CA GLN A 156 -0.04 -12.37 -8.88
C GLN A 156 1.38 -12.93 -8.67
N ARG A 157 2.42 -12.09 -8.74
CA ARG A 157 3.80 -12.55 -8.57
C ARG A 157 4.11 -13.05 -7.16
N TYR A 158 3.57 -12.40 -6.14
CA TYR A 158 3.87 -12.73 -4.73
C TYR A 158 2.73 -13.44 -3.99
N GLN A 159 1.60 -13.70 -4.66
CA GLN A 159 0.40 -14.32 -4.07
C GLN A 159 -0.07 -13.57 -2.80
N ILE A 160 -0.08 -12.24 -2.86
CA ILE A 160 -0.45 -11.37 -1.74
C ILE A 160 -1.94 -11.56 -1.43
N LYS A 161 -2.25 -11.86 -0.17
CA LYS A 161 -3.64 -11.99 0.30
C LYS A 161 -4.36 -10.65 0.24
N ALA A 162 -5.67 -10.68 -0.05
CA ALA A 162 -6.52 -9.48 -0.11
C ALA A 162 -6.38 -8.56 1.12
N VAL A 163 -6.40 -9.14 2.33
CA VAL A 163 -6.25 -8.42 3.62
C VAL A 163 -4.86 -7.81 3.87
N ASN A 164 -3.87 -8.13 3.02
CA ASN A 164 -2.51 -7.60 3.12
C ASN A 164 -2.25 -6.47 2.11
N ILE A 165 -3.28 -6.00 1.43
CA ILE A 165 -3.24 -4.83 0.55
C ILE A 165 -3.87 -3.69 1.35
N VAL A 166 -3.03 -2.76 1.81
CA VAL A 166 -3.37 -1.82 2.88
C VAL A 166 -2.90 -0.41 2.54
N GLY A 167 -3.54 0.58 3.14
CA GLY A 167 -3.04 1.94 3.19
C GLY A 167 -1.96 2.09 4.25
N HIS A 168 -1.13 3.13 4.14
CA HIS A 168 -0.20 3.48 5.21
C HIS A 168 -0.91 3.85 6.52
N SER A 169 -2.11 4.44 6.42
CA SER A 169 -3.00 4.70 7.55
C SER A 169 -3.38 3.43 8.31
N ASP A 170 -3.50 2.29 7.64
CA ASP A 170 -3.92 1.05 8.31
C ASP A 170 -2.83 0.49 9.21
N ILE A 171 -1.59 0.59 8.75
CA ILE A 171 -0.42 0.02 9.42
C ILE A 171 0.23 1.00 10.40
N ALA A 172 -0.11 2.28 10.31
CA ALA A 172 0.41 3.35 11.15
C ALA A 172 -0.68 4.41 11.48
N PRO A 173 -1.82 4.02 12.05
CA PRO A 173 -3.00 4.89 12.22
C PRO A 173 -2.72 6.14 13.05
N LEU A 174 -1.75 6.07 13.97
CA LEU A 174 -1.40 7.19 14.84
C LEU A 174 -0.50 8.25 14.19
N ARG A 175 -0.04 8.00 12.96
CA ARG A 175 1.00 8.79 12.30
C ARG A 175 0.65 9.15 10.86
N LYS A 176 -0.19 8.36 10.21
CA LYS A 176 -0.38 8.38 8.75
C LYS A 176 -1.86 8.40 8.37
N GLN A 177 -2.15 9.08 7.27
CA GLN A 177 -3.51 9.26 6.74
C GLN A 177 -3.60 8.88 5.26
N ASP A 178 -2.47 8.54 4.64
CA ASP A 178 -2.35 8.10 3.25
C ASP A 178 -2.80 6.64 3.08
N PRO A 179 -3.45 6.30 1.94
CA PRO A 179 -3.73 7.14 0.77
C PRO A 179 -4.99 8.04 0.91
N GLY A 180 -5.65 8.04 2.06
CA GLY A 180 -6.78 8.91 2.39
C GLY A 180 -8.14 8.38 1.91
N PRO A 181 -9.24 9.04 2.31
CA PRO A 181 -10.61 8.57 2.08
C PRO A 181 -11.09 8.69 0.63
N VAL A 182 -10.39 9.47 -0.20
CA VAL A 182 -10.74 9.62 -1.63
C VAL A 182 -10.01 8.61 -2.51
N PHE A 183 -9.16 7.75 -1.93
CA PHE A 183 -8.56 6.66 -2.67
C PHE A 183 -9.62 5.57 -2.92
N PRO A 184 -9.81 5.10 -4.16
CA PRO A 184 -10.98 4.33 -4.54
C PRO A 184 -10.82 2.83 -4.24
N TRP A 185 -10.77 2.46 -2.95
CA TRP A 185 -10.58 1.08 -2.50
C TRP A 185 -11.62 0.10 -3.06
N GLN A 186 -12.91 0.49 -3.08
CA GLN A 186 -13.98 -0.33 -3.64
C GLN A 186 -13.77 -0.64 -5.13
N LEU A 187 -13.35 0.36 -5.91
CA LEU A 187 -13.03 0.17 -7.33
C LEU A 187 -11.86 -0.81 -7.51
N LEU A 188 -10.83 -0.73 -6.66
CA LEU A 188 -9.74 -1.70 -6.67
C LEU A 188 -10.25 -3.11 -6.34
N TYR A 189 -11.12 -3.25 -5.34
CA TYR A 189 -11.72 -4.53 -4.98
C TYR A 189 -12.54 -5.14 -6.13
N GLU A 190 -13.33 -4.34 -6.85
CA GLU A 190 -14.05 -4.77 -8.06
C GLU A 190 -13.10 -5.26 -9.17
N GLN A 191 -11.85 -4.80 -9.14
CA GLN A 191 -10.78 -5.27 -10.01
C GLN A 191 -10.03 -6.49 -9.44
N GLY A 192 -10.45 -7.06 -8.31
CA GLY A 192 -9.81 -8.18 -7.63
C GLY A 192 -8.59 -7.78 -6.79
N ILE A 193 -8.51 -6.52 -6.35
CA ILE A 193 -7.39 -5.97 -5.58
C ILE A 193 -7.88 -5.54 -4.20
N GLY A 194 -7.36 -6.19 -3.16
CA GLY A 194 -7.67 -5.82 -1.77
C GLY A 194 -8.93 -6.47 -1.24
N ALA A 195 -9.20 -6.21 0.05
CA ALA A 195 -10.36 -6.71 0.74
C ALA A 195 -11.51 -5.68 0.69
N TRP A 196 -12.74 -6.16 0.61
CA TRP A 196 -13.97 -5.38 0.78
C TRP A 196 -15.09 -6.25 1.35
N PRO A 197 -15.97 -5.71 2.20
CA PRO A 197 -17.11 -6.46 2.72
C PRO A 197 -18.16 -6.74 1.64
N ASP A 198 -19.04 -7.71 1.89
CA ASP A 198 -20.25 -7.91 1.08
C ASP A 198 -21.42 -7.17 1.72
N ASP A 199 -22.16 -6.37 0.94
CA ASP A 199 -23.24 -5.53 1.45
C ASP A 199 -24.34 -6.33 2.17
N VAL A 200 -24.63 -7.56 1.72
CA VAL A 200 -25.59 -8.46 2.37
C VAL A 200 -25.15 -8.80 3.80
N THR A 201 -23.85 -9.08 3.98
CA THR A 201 -23.24 -9.41 5.27
C THR A 201 -23.18 -8.19 6.18
N VAL A 202 -22.86 -7.00 5.63
CA VAL A 202 -22.92 -5.73 6.37
C VAL A 202 -24.33 -5.45 6.87
N ASN A 203 -25.33 -5.55 6.00
CA ASN A 203 -26.74 -5.34 6.36
C ASN A 203 -27.23 -6.31 7.44
N ARG A 204 -26.76 -7.57 7.40
CA ARG A 204 -27.06 -8.55 8.44
C ARG A 204 -26.45 -8.14 9.80
N HIS A 205 -25.19 -7.68 9.83
CA HIS A 205 -24.54 -7.21 11.06
C HIS A 205 -25.05 -5.85 11.55
N LEU A 206 -25.60 -5.01 10.67
CA LEU A 206 -26.34 -3.80 11.06
C LEU A 206 -27.60 -4.16 11.86
N ALA A 207 -28.26 -5.28 11.52
CA ALA A 207 -29.41 -5.82 12.25
C ALA A 207 -30.53 -4.78 12.47
N GLY A 208 -30.79 -3.94 11.47
CA GLY A 208 -31.83 -2.89 11.50
C GLY A 208 -31.45 -1.63 12.28
N ARG A 209 -30.23 -1.53 12.84
CA ARG A 209 -29.72 -0.30 13.46
C ARG A 209 -29.48 0.77 12.40
N ALA A 210 -29.72 2.04 12.76
CA ALA A 210 -29.33 3.16 11.92
C ALA A 210 -27.79 3.20 11.77
N PRO A 211 -27.24 3.56 10.59
CA PRO A 211 -25.80 3.52 10.34
C PRO A 211 -24.93 4.32 11.32
N ASP A 212 -25.45 5.45 11.81
CA ASP A 212 -24.81 6.39 12.74
C ASP A 212 -25.11 6.10 14.22
N MET A 213 -25.92 5.06 14.52
CA MET A 213 -26.19 4.64 15.89
C MET A 213 -24.87 4.27 16.59
N PRO A 214 -24.59 4.78 17.80
CA PRO A 214 -23.34 4.49 18.50
C PRO A 214 -23.12 2.99 18.71
N ALA A 215 -21.94 2.50 18.34
CA ALA A 215 -21.46 1.16 18.69
C ALA A 215 -20.64 1.21 19.98
N THR A 216 -20.52 0.07 20.67
CA THR A 216 -19.67 0.02 21.87
C THR A 216 -18.20 0.09 21.48
N VAL A 217 -17.42 0.87 22.22
CA VAL A 217 -15.97 1.02 21.95
C VAL A 217 -15.26 -0.34 22.07
N ALA A 218 -15.62 -1.14 23.07
CA ALA A 218 -15.03 -2.46 23.28
C ALA A 218 -15.27 -3.41 22.10
N SER A 219 -16.46 -3.39 21.48
CA SER A 219 -16.74 -4.22 20.30
C SER A 219 -15.90 -3.79 19.11
N ILE A 220 -15.84 -2.49 18.81
CA ILE A 220 -15.01 -1.94 17.74
C ILE A 220 -13.53 -2.27 17.94
N GLN A 221 -13.01 -2.06 19.15
CA GLN A 221 -11.63 -2.41 19.49
C GLN A 221 -11.35 -3.89 19.22
N LYS A 222 -12.24 -4.78 19.66
CA LYS A 222 -12.09 -6.22 19.46
C LYS A 222 -12.07 -6.60 17.98
N VAL A 223 -13.07 -6.15 17.21
CA VAL A 223 -13.18 -6.54 15.79
C VAL A 223 -12.07 -5.97 14.93
N LEU A 224 -11.64 -4.71 15.16
CA LEU A 224 -10.51 -4.12 14.42
C LEU A 224 -9.18 -4.80 14.77
N SER A 225 -8.99 -5.19 16.04
CA SER A 225 -7.82 -5.97 16.44
C SER A 225 -7.76 -7.33 15.75
N LEU A 226 -8.89 -8.06 15.71
CA LEU A 226 -8.98 -9.35 15.02
C LEU A 226 -8.79 -9.22 13.50
N TYR A 227 -9.21 -8.11 12.90
CA TYR A 227 -9.01 -7.89 11.47
C TYR A 227 -7.55 -7.63 11.11
N GLY A 228 -6.83 -6.88 11.94
CA GLY A 228 -5.38 -6.67 11.79
C GLY A 228 -4.81 -5.38 12.38
N TYR A 229 -5.62 -4.47 12.91
CA TYR A 229 -5.14 -3.20 13.45
C TYR A 229 -4.50 -3.39 14.83
N ASN A 230 -3.39 -2.69 15.09
CA ASN A 230 -2.88 -2.51 16.45
C ASN A 230 -3.71 -1.43 17.16
N ILE A 231 -4.74 -1.86 17.88
CA ILE A 231 -5.70 -1.00 18.60
C ILE A 231 -5.81 -1.40 20.07
N PRO A 232 -5.85 -0.45 21.03
CA PRO A 232 -6.00 -0.76 22.45
C PRO A 232 -7.28 -1.55 22.75
N GLN A 233 -7.28 -2.38 23.79
CA GLN A 233 -8.43 -3.17 24.26
C GLN A 233 -8.91 -2.66 25.62
N THR A 234 -9.20 -1.35 25.71
CA THR A 234 -9.45 -0.64 26.97
C THR A 234 -10.94 -0.43 27.27
N GLY A 235 -11.81 -0.57 26.26
CA GLY A 235 -13.21 -0.16 26.31
C GLY A 235 -13.42 1.37 26.32
N LEU A 236 -12.34 2.17 26.24
CA LEU A 236 -12.38 3.63 26.30
C LEU A 236 -12.07 4.24 24.93
N LEU A 237 -12.78 5.31 24.56
CA LEU A 237 -12.53 6.05 23.33
C LEU A 237 -11.34 7.01 23.51
N ASP A 238 -10.16 6.45 23.71
CA ASP A 238 -8.91 7.20 23.75
C ASP A 238 -8.48 7.68 22.35
N ASN A 239 -7.45 8.53 22.31
CA ASN A 239 -6.95 9.08 21.04
C ASN A 239 -6.45 7.99 20.09
N ALA A 240 -5.85 6.91 20.60
CA ALA A 240 -5.34 5.83 19.76
C ALA A 240 -6.48 5.03 19.11
N THR A 241 -7.52 4.75 19.89
CA THR A 241 -8.76 4.12 19.44
C THR A 241 -9.44 4.98 18.37
N ARG A 242 -9.65 6.27 18.64
CA ARG A 242 -10.27 7.20 17.68
C ARG A 242 -9.52 7.28 16.35
N GLN A 243 -8.19 7.43 16.39
CA GLN A 243 -7.38 7.51 15.17
C GLN A 243 -7.38 6.19 14.38
N THR A 244 -7.43 5.06 15.07
CA THR A 244 -7.51 3.76 14.41
C THR A 244 -8.87 3.52 13.76
N ILE A 245 -9.96 3.92 14.43
CA ILE A 245 -11.31 3.92 13.84
C ILE A 245 -11.34 4.81 12.60
N GLN A 246 -10.76 6.01 12.67
CA GLN A 246 -10.68 6.93 11.54
C GLN A 246 -9.88 6.32 10.37
N ALA A 247 -8.75 5.65 10.62
CA ALA A 247 -7.98 4.96 9.58
C ALA A 247 -8.81 3.88 8.87
N PHE A 248 -9.50 3.03 9.66
CA PHE A 248 -10.41 2.04 9.12
C PHE A 248 -11.54 2.65 8.29
N GLN A 249 -12.16 3.73 8.78
CA GLN A 249 -13.20 4.45 8.05
C GLN A 249 -12.67 5.06 6.74
N MET A 250 -11.46 5.63 6.72
CA MET A 250 -10.87 6.14 5.47
C MET A 250 -10.73 5.04 4.42
N HIS A 251 -10.47 3.79 4.83
CA HIS A 251 -10.35 2.66 3.92
C HIS A 251 -11.73 2.13 3.49
N PHE A 252 -12.59 1.77 4.44
CA PHE A 252 -13.79 0.96 4.17
C PHE A 252 -15.12 1.72 4.28
N ARG A 253 -15.12 2.94 4.82
CA ARG A 253 -16.32 3.78 4.99
C ARG A 253 -16.03 5.28 4.79
N PRO A 254 -15.55 5.68 3.61
CA PRO A 254 -15.05 7.04 3.39
C PRO A 254 -16.12 8.15 3.47
N SER A 255 -17.40 7.78 3.47
CA SER A 255 -18.54 8.70 3.66
C SER A 255 -18.55 9.35 5.06
N ASN A 256 -17.98 8.70 6.08
CA ASN A 256 -17.84 9.26 7.42
C ASN A 256 -16.58 8.73 8.10
N ILE A 257 -15.60 9.64 8.25
CA ILE A 257 -14.26 9.39 8.81
C ILE A 257 -14.05 10.08 10.16
N SER A 258 -15.12 10.24 10.94
CA SER A 258 -15.10 10.97 12.22
C SER A 258 -14.22 10.32 13.30
N GLY A 259 -13.88 9.04 13.15
CA GLY A 259 -13.22 8.23 14.18
C GLY A 259 -14.15 7.87 15.34
N MET A 260 -15.46 8.10 15.19
CA MET A 260 -16.47 7.70 16.18
C MET A 260 -16.91 6.26 15.93
N PRO A 261 -17.10 5.45 16.99
CA PRO A 261 -17.67 4.11 16.87
C PRO A 261 -19.16 4.21 16.54
N ASP A 262 -19.56 3.68 15.39
CA ASP A 262 -20.96 3.59 14.96
C ASP A 262 -21.29 2.21 14.38
N ALA A 263 -22.59 1.93 14.25
CA ALA A 263 -23.12 0.63 13.86
C ALA A 263 -22.65 0.18 12.47
N GLU A 264 -22.53 1.11 11.51
CA GLU A 264 -22.05 0.77 10.17
C GLU A 264 -20.56 0.44 10.16
N THR A 265 -19.74 1.20 10.89
CA THR A 265 -18.31 0.88 11.06
C THR A 265 -18.12 -0.50 11.70
N GLU A 266 -18.89 -0.82 12.73
CA GLU A 266 -18.89 -2.14 13.37
C GLU A 266 -19.31 -3.26 12.40
N ALA A 267 -20.41 -3.05 11.68
CA ALA A 267 -20.95 -4.04 10.76
C ALA A 267 -20.01 -4.33 9.58
N ILE A 268 -19.35 -3.31 9.03
CA ILE A 268 -18.31 -3.44 8.01
C ILE A 268 -17.14 -4.28 8.54
N ALA A 269 -16.66 -3.97 9.76
CA ALA A 269 -15.54 -4.70 10.35
C ALA A 269 -15.89 -6.17 10.62
N LEU A 270 -17.10 -6.46 11.11
CA LEU A 270 -17.58 -7.82 11.32
C LEU A 270 -17.72 -8.59 10.01
N ALA A 271 -18.25 -7.95 8.96
CA ALA A 271 -18.39 -8.57 7.64
C ALA A 271 -17.03 -8.88 7.01
N LEU A 272 -16.05 -8.01 7.17
CA LEU A 272 -14.67 -8.25 6.75
C LEU A 272 -14.04 -9.43 7.51
N LEU A 273 -14.24 -9.48 8.82
CA LEU A 273 -13.70 -10.56 9.65
C LEU A 273 -14.28 -11.92 9.23
N GLU A 274 -15.59 -11.99 9.03
CA GLU A 274 -16.29 -13.19 8.59
C GLU A 274 -15.80 -13.67 7.22
N LYS A 275 -15.62 -12.74 6.28
CA LYS A 275 -15.22 -13.07 4.91
C LYS A 275 -13.76 -13.52 4.78
N TYR A 276 -12.85 -12.94 5.57
CA TYR A 276 -11.41 -13.10 5.32
C TYR A 276 -10.62 -13.77 6.45
N GLN A 277 -11.13 -13.83 7.68
CA GLN A 277 -10.37 -14.34 8.82
C GLN A 277 -10.92 -15.66 9.40
N ASN A 278 -12.00 -16.22 8.83
CA ASN A 278 -12.58 -17.51 9.24
C ASN A 278 -12.72 -17.66 10.76
N VAL A 279 -13.08 -16.58 11.46
CA VAL A 279 -13.29 -16.61 12.91
C VAL A 279 -14.67 -17.21 13.13
N GLN A 280 -14.73 -18.50 13.49
CA GLN A 280 -15.92 -19.15 14.05
C GLN A 280 -16.20 -18.65 15.46
#